data_AF-A0A962KKH9-F1
#
_entry.id   AF-A0A962KKH9-F1
#
_cell.length_a   1.000
_cell.length_b   1.000
_cell.length_c   1.000
_cell.angle_alpha   90.00
_cell.angle_beta   90.00
_cell.angle_gamma   90.00
#
_symmetry.space_group_name_H-M   'P 1'
#
loop_
_entity.id
_entity.type
_entity.pdbx_description
1 polymer ?
#
loop_
_entity_poly.entity_id
_entity_poly.type
_entity_poly.pdbx_seq_one_letter_code
_entity_poly.pdbx_strand_id
1 'polypeptide(L)'
;MRKDPHALEAFLNEVERGSGLDPRLDEYTAALRTACRDREEVEYRARDVVQRMALALQASLLLRQAPPAVADAFCAARLGAIAGHTYGTLPLSVDCADIIDRGRIALV
;
A
#
# COMPACT_ATOMS: atom_id res chain seq x y z
N MET A 1 7.62 14.41 -9.74
CA MET A 1 6.41 14.82 -10.49
C MET A 1 6.63 16.08 -11.33
N ARG A 2 6.69 17.28 -10.74
CA ARG A 2 6.89 18.52 -11.53
C ARG A 2 8.34 18.74 -11.98
N LYS A 3 9.30 18.46 -11.11
CA LYS A 3 10.74 18.64 -11.39
C LYS A 3 11.33 17.47 -12.18
N ASP A 4 10.88 16.26 -11.87
CA ASP A 4 11.33 15.04 -12.53
C ASP A 4 10.10 14.12 -12.75
N PRO A 5 9.62 14.02 -14.01
CA PRO A 5 8.57 13.09 -14.41
C PRO A 5 9.03 11.63 -14.42
N HIS A 6 10.30 11.34 -14.77
CA HIS A 6 10.82 9.97 -14.86
C HIS A 6 10.88 9.28 -13.49
N ALA A 7 11.11 10.04 -12.42
CA ALA A 7 11.01 9.52 -11.06
C ALA A 7 9.60 8.98 -10.74
N LEU A 8 8.54 9.62 -11.23
CA LEU A 8 7.17 9.13 -11.04
C LEU A 8 6.92 7.88 -11.87
N GLU A 9 7.39 7.85 -13.11
CA GLU A 9 7.28 6.66 -13.98
C GLU A 9 8.00 5.46 -13.36
N ALA A 10 9.24 5.64 -12.89
CA ALA A 10 9.99 4.60 -12.22
C ALA A 10 9.28 4.05 -10.97
N PHE A 11 8.72 4.94 -10.16
CA PHE A 11 7.92 4.55 -9.00
C PHE A 11 6.70 3.73 -9.40
N LEU A 12 5.91 4.21 -10.38
CA LEU A 12 4.71 3.51 -10.83
C LEU A 12 5.05 2.15 -11.44
N ASN A 13 6.11 2.08 -12.25
CA ASN A 13 6.59 0.82 -12.82
C ASN A 13 6.95 -0.19 -11.73
N GLU A 14 7.58 0.23 -10.63
CA GLU A 14 7.89 -0.69 -9.52
C GLU A 14 6.63 -1.17 -8.81
N VAL A 15 5.67 -0.28 -8.55
CA VAL A 15 4.37 -0.65 -7.95
C VAL A 15 3.63 -1.64 -8.84
N GLU A 16 3.58 -1.39 -10.15
CA GLU A 16 2.87 -2.20 -11.15
C GLU A 16 3.44 -3.60 -11.34
N ARG A 17 4.63 -3.91 -10.80
CA ARG A 17 5.10 -5.29 -10.71
C ARG A 17 4.21 -6.16 -9.82
N GLY A 18 3.36 -5.55 -8.98
CA GLY A 18 2.36 -6.22 -8.16
C GLY A 18 0.96 -6.25 -8.78
N SER A 19 0.77 -5.71 -9.99
CA SER A 19 -0.55 -5.64 -10.63
C SER A 19 -1.16 -7.02 -10.84
N GLY A 20 -2.47 -7.13 -10.61
CA GLY A 20 -3.23 -8.38 -10.75
C GLY A 20 -2.99 -9.40 -9.63
N LEU A 21 -2.13 -9.12 -8.65
CA LEU A 21 -1.96 -9.96 -7.46
C LEU A 21 -3.07 -9.71 -6.42
N ASP A 22 -3.64 -8.50 -6.41
CA ASP A 22 -4.73 -8.13 -5.50
C ASP A 22 -5.58 -6.99 -6.11
N PRO A 23 -6.91 -7.16 -6.24
CA PRO A 23 -7.77 -6.13 -6.83
C PRO A 23 -7.77 -4.81 -6.05
N ARG A 24 -7.51 -4.84 -4.73
CA ARG A 24 -7.41 -3.64 -3.91
C ARG A 24 -6.17 -2.83 -4.27
N LEU A 25 -5.04 -3.49 -4.58
CA LEU A 25 -3.85 -2.80 -5.05
C LEU A 25 -4.08 -2.17 -6.42
N ASP A 26 -4.76 -2.89 -7.32
CA ASP A 26 -5.07 -2.40 -8.67
C ASP A 26 -5.95 -1.14 -8.60
N GLU A 27 -7.03 -1.18 -7.83
CA GLU A 27 -7.92 -0.02 -7.61
C GLU A 27 -7.16 1.15 -6.96
N TYR A 28 -6.37 0.87 -5.93
CA TYR A 28 -5.60 1.88 -5.22
C TYR A 28 -4.56 2.56 -6.12
N THR A 29 -3.88 1.78 -6.96
CA THR A 29 -2.87 2.28 -7.91
C THR A 29 -3.51 3.13 -9.01
N ALA A 30 -4.69 2.74 -9.50
CA ALA A 30 -5.47 3.53 -10.44
C ALA A 30 -5.88 4.89 -9.84
N ALA A 31 -6.38 4.90 -8.60
CA ALA A 31 -6.73 6.13 -7.89
C ALA A 31 -5.50 7.02 -7.62
N LEU A 32 -4.37 6.41 -7.24
CA LEU A 32 -3.11 7.11 -7.04
C LEU A 32 -2.63 7.79 -8.32
N ARG A 33 -2.68 7.10 -9.47
CA ARG A 33 -2.31 7.67 -10.77
C ARG A 33 -3.11 8.93 -11.10
N THR A 34 -4.40 8.94 -10.79
CA THR A 34 -5.26 10.13 -10.95
C THR A 34 -4.81 11.25 -10.01
N ALA A 35 -4.58 10.95 -8.73
CA ALA A 35 -4.13 11.94 -7.75
C ALA A 35 -2.75 12.55 -8.09
N CYS A 36 -1.84 11.77 -8.67
CA CYS A 36 -0.52 12.24 -9.11
C CYS A 36 -0.57 13.16 -10.33
N ARG A 37 -1.62 13.06 -11.15
CA ARG A 37 -1.83 13.89 -12.35
C ARG A 37 -2.53 15.20 -12.04
N ASP A 38 -3.29 15.22 -10.94
CA ASP A 38 -3.96 16.41 -10.46
C ASP A 38 -2.95 17.44 -9.94
N ARG A 39 -3.02 18.65 -10.51
CA ARG A 39 -2.08 19.74 -10.22
C ARG A 39 -2.71 20.82 -9.35
N GLU A 40 -4.00 20.73 -9.07
CA GLU A 40 -4.68 21.66 -8.19
C GLU A 40 -4.30 21.39 -6.74
N GLU A 41 -3.97 22.47 -6.01
CA GLU A 41 -3.62 22.44 -4.58
C GLU A 41 -2.54 21.42 -4.22
N VAL A 42 -1.59 21.19 -5.13
CA VAL A 42 -0.59 20.11 -4.99
C VAL A 42 0.22 20.21 -3.69
N GLU A 43 0.45 21.41 -3.18
CA GLU A 43 1.18 21.65 -1.92
C GLU A 43 0.36 21.22 -0.70
N TYR A 44 -0.95 21.46 -0.72
CA TYR A 44 -1.87 21.06 0.35
C TYR A 44 -2.01 19.54 0.41
N ARG A 45 -2.07 18.88 -0.75
CA ARG A 45 -2.29 17.44 -0.88
C ARG A 45 -1.02 16.60 -0.87
N ALA A 46 0.16 17.24 -0.85
CA ALA A 46 1.44 16.55 -0.97
C ALA A 46 1.62 15.40 0.04
N ARG A 47 1.20 15.60 1.29
CA ARG A 47 1.33 14.57 2.34
C ARG A 47 0.41 13.38 2.10
N ASP A 48 -0.83 13.61 1.69
CA ASP A 48 -1.78 12.55 1.33
C ASP A 48 -1.26 11.74 0.13
N VAL A 49 -0.80 12.42 -0.93
CA VAL A 49 -0.23 11.75 -2.11
C VAL A 49 0.98 10.90 -1.73
N VAL A 50 1.92 11.43 -0.95
CA VAL A 50 3.12 10.69 -0.52
C VAL A 50 2.75 9.51 0.38
N GLN A 51 1.78 9.67 1.28
CA GLN A 51 1.26 8.55 2.09
C GLN A 51 0.72 7.44 1.19
N ARG A 52 -0.08 7.78 0.17
CA ARG A 52 -0.61 6.79 -0.77
C ARG A 52 0.50 6.12 -1.58
N MET A 53 1.50 6.88 -2.02
CA MET A 53 2.67 6.30 -2.70
C MET A 53 3.39 5.27 -1.81
N ALA A 54 3.60 5.58 -0.53
CA ALA A 54 4.23 4.65 0.40
C ALA A 54 3.40 3.37 0.59
N LEU A 55 2.08 3.50 0.76
CA LEU A 55 1.18 2.35 0.95
C LEU A 55 1.12 1.46 -0.30
N ALA A 56 1.05 2.04 -1.50
CA ALA A 56 1.05 1.28 -2.75
C ALA A 56 2.36 0.49 -2.94
N LEU A 57 3.50 1.11 -2.65
CA LEU A 57 4.80 0.45 -2.73
C LEU A 57 4.92 -0.70 -1.70
N GLN A 58 4.51 -0.44 -0.46
CA GLN A 58 4.51 -1.47 0.59
C GLN A 58 3.64 -2.67 0.21
N ALA A 59 2.42 -2.43 -0.28
CA ALA A 59 1.52 -3.49 -0.73
C ALA A 59 2.11 -4.30 -1.88
N SER A 60 2.65 -3.64 -2.92
CA SER A 60 3.29 -4.32 -4.05
C SER A 60 4.44 -5.23 -3.58
N LEU A 61 5.31 -4.73 -2.70
CA LEU A 61 6.42 -5.51 -2.17
C LEU A 61 5.95 -6.70 -1.33
N LEU A 62 4.95 -6.50 -0.46
CA LEU A 62 4.41 -7.57 0.38
C LEU A 62 3.74 -8.65 -0.45
N LEU A 63 2.91 -8.29 -1.43
CA LEU A 63 2.24 -9.24 -2.32
C LEU A 63 3.23 -10.09 -3.12
N ARG A 64 4.40 -9.55 -3.43
CA ARG A 64 5.44 -10.25 -4.22
C ARG A 64 6.42 -11.07 -3.37
N GLN A 65 6.60 -10.74 -2.10
CA GLN A 65 7.75 -11.21 -1.32
C GLN A 65 7.42 -11.68 0.10
N ALA A 66 6.22 -11.41 0.61
CA ALA A 66 5.83 -11.80 1.96
C ALA A 66 4.88 -13.02 1.95
N PRO A 67 4.74 -13.72 3.09
CA PRO A 67 3.69 -14.72 3.27
C PRO A 67 2.30 -14.13 2.93
N PRO A 68 1.43 -14.89 2.24
CA PRO A 68 0.12 -14.42 1.79
C PRO A 68 -0.73 -13.82 2.91
N ALA A 69 -0.71 -14.42 4.11
CA ALA A 69 -1.46 -13.91 5.26
C ALA A 69 -1.07 -12.47 5.66
N VAL A 70 0.21 -12.12 5.55
CA VAL A 70 0.68 -10.76 5.89
C VAL A 70 0.33 -9.78 4.78
N ALA A 71 0.47 -10.18 3.52
CA ALA A 71 0.12 -9.34 2.39
C ALA A 71 -1.38 -9.02 2.36
N ASP A 72 -2.22 -10.05 2.53
CA ASP A 72 -3.68 -9.89 2.60
C ASP A 72 -4.10 -8.99 3.76
N ALA A 73 -3.56 -9.23 4.97
CA ALA A 73 -3.83 -8.39 6.14
C ALA A 73 -3.40 -6.93 5.94
N PHE A 74 -2.27 -6.71 5.26
CA PHE A 74 -1.82 -5.36 4.93
C PHE A 74 -2.80 -4.68 3.96
N CYS A 75 -3.13 -5.33 2.84
CA CYS A 75 -4.08 -4.81 1.86
C CYS A 75 -5.45 -4.54 2.50
N ALA A 76 -5.95 -5.44 3.34
CA ALA A 76 -7.22 -5.30 4.04
C ALA A 76 -7.25 -4.05 4.94
N ALA A 77 -6.21 -3.81 5.73
CA ALA A 77 -6.19 -2.68 6.66
C ALA A 77 -5.81 -1.34 6.04
N ARG A 78 -5.10 -1.31 4.90
CA ARG A 78 -4.53 -0.08 4.34
C ARG A 78 -5.13 0.34 3.01
N LEU A 79 -5.60 -0.61 2.22
CA LEU A 79 -6.16 -0.35 0.88
C LEU A 79 -7.66 -0.63 0.80
N GLY A 80 -8.21 -1.42 1.72
CA GLY A 80 -9.63 -1.77 1.74
C GLY A 80 -10.55 -0.62 2.20
N ALA A 81 -11.86 -0.80 1.99
CA ALA A 81 -12.88 0.19 2.35
C ALA A 81 -12.97 0.51 3.86
N ILE A 82 -12.51 -0.41 4.71
CA ILE A 82 -12.49 -0.28 6.18
C ILE A 82 -11.10 0.21 6.65
N ALA A 83 -10.26 0.76 5.75
CA ALA A 83 -8.95 1.28 6.12
C ALA A 83 -9.08 2.35 7.22
N GLY A 84 -8.75 1.95 8.45
CA GLY A 84 -8.81 2.80 9.63
C GLY A 84 -7.46 3.43 9.91
N HIS A 85 -7.46 4.65 10.43
CA HIS A 85 -6.24 5.31 10.93
C HIS A 85 -5.87 4.87 12.37
N THR A 86 -6.73 4.08 13.01
CA THR A 86 -6.51 3.56 14.37
C THR A 86 -6.13 2.08 14.33
N TYR A 87 -5.30 1.65 15.26
CA TYR A 87 -5.01 0.23 15.45
C TYR A 87 -6.26 -0.52 15.95
N GLY A 88 -6.29 -1.84 15.71
CA GLY A 88 -7.38 -2.71 16.19
C GLY A 88 -8.61 -2.77 15.28
N THR A 89 -8.53 -2.30 14.03
CA THR A 89 -9.65 -2.28 13.07
C THR A 89 -9.53 -3.33 11.96
N LEU A 90 -8.73 -4.38 12.19
CA LEU A 90 -8.57 -5.46 11.20
C LEU A 90 -9.86 -6.27 11.08
N PRO A 91 -10.23 -6.75 9.87
CA PRO A 91 -11.33 -7.67 9.69
C PRO A 91 -11.12 -8.99 10.47
N LEU A 92 -12.22 -9.62 10.89
CA LEU A 92 -12.20 -10.92 11.57
C LEU A 92 -11.57 -12.06 10.73
N SER A 93 -11.47 -11.88 9.42
CA SER A 93 -10.83 -12.84 8.51
C SER A 93 -9.30 -12.86 8.63
N VAL A 94 -8.69 -11.89 9.32
CA VAL A 94 -7.23 -11.80 9.44
C VAL A 94 -6.75 -12.64 10.63
N ASP A 95 -5.91 -13.64 10.35
CA ASP A 95 -5.22 -14.41 11.40
C ASP A 95 -4.12 -13.56 12.05
N CYS A 96 -4.49 -12.87 13.12
CA CYS A 96 -3.56 -12.03 13.86
C CYS A 96 -2.52 -12.86 14.64
N ALA A 97 -2.85 -14.10 15.03
CA ALA A 97 -1.95 -14.93 15.80
C ALA A 97 -0.74 -15.37 14.96
N ASP A 98 -0.99 -15.78 13.71
CA ASP A 98 0.07 -16.13 12.76
C ASP A 98 0.99 -14.93 12.44
N ILE A 99 0.40 -13.75 12.22
CA ILE A 99 1.17 -12.52 11.97
C ILE A 99 2.05 -12.15 13.17
N ILE A 100 1.51 -12.26 14.39
CA ILE A 100 2.26 -12.00 15.62
C ILE A 100 3.40 -13.01 15.77
N ASP A 101 3.14 -14.30 15.53
CA ASP A 101 4.15 -15.36 15.67
C ASP A 101 5.31 -15.15 14.69
N ARG A 102 5.01 -14.84 13.42
CA ARG A 102 6.03 -14.46 12.43
C ARG A 102 6.91 -13.28 12.89
N GLY A 103 6.29 -12.30 13.55
CA GLY A 103 6.97 -11.09 14.04
C GLY A 103 7.80 -11.32 15.30
N ARG A 104 7.70 -12.49 15.94
CA ARG A 104 8.49 -12.80 17.14
C ARG A 104 9.96 -12.88 16.76
N ILE A 105 10.75 -12.05 17.43
CA ILE A 105 12.20 -12.19 17.44
C ILE A 105 12.51 -13.33 18.40
N ALA A 106 13.22 -14.36 17.93
CA ALA A 106 13.77 -15.37 18.83
C ALA A 106 14.77 -14.67 19.76
N LEU A 107 14.39 -14.51 21.02
CA LEU A 107 15.33 -14.08 22.05
C LEU A 107 16.29 -15.24 22.28
N VAL A 108 17.54 -15.04 21.90
CA VAL A 108 18.67 -15.93 22.21
C VAL A 108 18.98 -15.83 23.70
#